data_AF-A0A9P7E4T4-F1
#
_entry.id   AF-A0A9P7E4T4-F1
#
_cell.length_a   1.000
_cell.length_b   1.000
_cell.length_c   1.000
_cell.angle_alpha   90.00
_cell.angle_beta   90.00
_cell.angle_gamma   90.00
#
_symmetry.space_group_name_H-M   'P 1'
#
loop_
_entity.id
_entity.type
_entity.pdbx_description
1 polymer ?
#
loop_
_entity_poly.entity_id
_entity_poly.type
_entity_poly.pdbx_seq_one_letter_code
_entity_poly.pdbx_strand_id
1 'polypeptide(L)'
;MAAHGEEFVHHMEVEAKIECAHRADKVKADLEAIHTPTESLKAQCLEGLGGLVGQLLDAIHETTGWHGSVYLGGPDPCVNGEVHVFSFHHGKGFSGFNFREMLPNHHGHIVEPFTAFLKGTFTIDASYHSMDSSMTLPVGEPLVNETLPASAPISQLSTPPIL
;
A
#
# COMPACT_ATOMS: atom_id res chain seq x y z
N MET A 1 -54.99 -3.02 -26.48
CA MET A 1 -54.28 -3.21 -25.20
C MET A 1 -52.74 -3.29 -25.35
N ALA A 2 -52.16 -3.30 -26.56
CA ALA A 2 -50.71 -3.40 -26.75
C ALA A 2 -49.93 -2.08 -26.51
N ALA A 3 -50.52 -0.92 -26.81
CA ALA A 3 -49.82 0.38 -26.77
C ALA A 3 -49.34 0.80 -25.36
N HIS A 4 -50.02 0.35 -24.31
CA HIS A 4 -49.67 0.75 -22.93
C HIS A 4 -48.41 0.02 -22.40
N GLY A 5 -48.07 -1.13 -23.00
CA GLY A 5 -46.88 -1.90 -22.65
C GLY A 5 -45.61 -1.29 -23.25
N GLU A 6 -45.68 -0.75 -24.46
CA GLU A 6 -44.54 -0.13 -25.14
C GLU A 6 -44.10 1.16 -24.45
N GLU A 7 -45.05 1.98 -23.99
CA GLU A 7 -44.76 3.21 -23.25
C GLU A 7 -44.08 2.93 -21.90
N PHE A 8 -44.52 1.89 -21.19
CA PHE A 8 -43.92 1.48 -19.92
C PHE A 8 -42.48 0.96 -20.09
N VAL A 9 -42.24 0.12 -21.10
CA VAL A 9 -40.89 -0.37 -21.41
C VAL A 9 -39.97 0.79 -21.78
N HIS A 10 -40.43 1.73 -22.60
CA HIS A 10 -39.63 2.89 -22.99
C HIS A 10 -39.27 3.77 -21.79
N HIS A 11 -40.22 4.04 -20.89
CA HIS A 11 -39.97 4.80 -19.66
C HIS A 11 -38.88 4.14 -18.81
N MET A 12 -39.00 2.83 -18.56
CA MET A 12 -38.04 2.08 -17.76
C MET A 12 -36.64 2.09 -18.39
N GLU A 13 -36.54 2.00 -19.73
CA GLU A 13 -35.26 2.13 -20.43
C GLU A 13 -34.63 3.52 -20.29
N VAL A 14 -35.44 4.58 -20.34
CA VAL A 14 -34.97 5.96 -20.18
C VAL A 14 -34.47 6.18 -18.75
N GLU A 15 -35.21 5.73 -17.74
CA GLU A 15 -34.78 5.81 -16.34
C GLU A 15 -33.49 5.04 -16.09
N ALA A 16 -33.38 3.80 -16.60
CA ALA A 16 -32.18 3.00 -16.47
C ALA A 16 -30.95 3.67 -17.12
N LYS A 17 -31.12 4.32 -18.27
CA LYS A 17 -30.06 5.09 -18.93
C LYS A 17 -29.63 6.30 -18.12
N ILE A 18 -30.57 7.04 -17.54
CA ILE A 18 -30.28 8.20 -16.67
C ILE A 18 -29.53 7.75 -15.43
N GLU A 19 -30.00 6.69 -14.77
CA GLU A 19 -29.35 6.16 -13.56
C GLU A 19 -27.92 5.66 -13.87
N CYS A 20 -27.74 4.95 -14.99
CA CYS A 20 -26.44 4.47 -15.42
C CYS A 20 -25.47 5.63 -15.71
N ALA A 21 -25.92 6.67 -16.41
CA ALA A 21 -25.13 7.87 -16.67
C ALA A 21 -24.71 8.57 -15.37
N HIS A 22 -25.63 8.73 -14.42
CA HIS A 22 -25.34 9.34 -13.13
C HIS A 22 -24.32 8.54 -12.31
N ARG A 23 -24.41 7.19 -12.31
CA ARG A 23 -23.40 6.34 -11.65
C ARG A 23 -22.03 6.45 -12.32
N ALA A 24 -21.97 6.52 -13.65
CA ALA A 24 -20.73 6.68 -14.38
C ALA A 24 -20.06 8.04 -14.08
N ASP A 25 -20.84 9.12 -14.07
CA ASP A 25 -20.35 10.46 -13.73
C ASP A 25 -19.83 10.51 -12.29
N LYS A 26 -20.51 9.85 -11.35
CA LYS A 26 -20.04 9.75 -9.96
C LYS A 26 -18.72 9.00 -9.85
N VAL A 27 -18.60 7.82 -10.46
CA VAL A 27 -17.36 7.04 -10.44
C VAL A 27 -16.20 7.82 -11.06
N LYS A 28 -16.47 8.57 -12.13
CA LYS A 28 -15.47 9.45 -12.74
C LYS A 28 -15.02 10.55 -11.79
N ALA A 29 -15.95 11.24 -11.15
CA ALA A 29 -15.63 12.29 -10.17
C ALA A 29 -14.85 11.74 -8.97
N ASP A 30 -15.23 10.56 -8.47
CA ASP A 30 -14.51 9.88 -7.38
C ASP A 30 -13.07 9.51 -7.81
N LEU A 31 -12.88 9.05 -9.05
CA LEU A 31 -11.56 8.71 -9.60
C LEU A 31 -10.67 9.95 -9.81
N GLU A 32 -11.26 11.06 -10.24
CA GLU A 32 -10.56 12.36 -10.35
C GLU A 32 -10.15 12.88 -8.97
N ALA A 33 -11.03 12.76 -7.96
CA ALA A 33 -10.71 13.13 -6.59
C ALA A 33 -9.55 12.28 -6.00
N ILE A 34 -9.41 11.02 -6.41
CA ILE A 34 -8.28 10.17 -6.04
C ILE A 34 -6.97 10.63 -6.69
N HIS A 35 -7.01 11.20 -7.91
CA HIS A 35 -5.79 11.68 -8.59
C HIS A 35 -5.19 12.94 -7.97
N THR A 36 -6.03 13.83 -7.44
CA THR A 36 -5.58 15.06 -6.79
C THR A 36 -6.22 15.19 -5.41
N PRO A 37 -5.81 14.36 -4.44
CA PRO A 37 -6.42 14.36 -3.11
C PRO A 37 -6.09 15.67 -2.39
N THR A 38 -7.10 16.24 -1.74
CA THR A 38 -6.91 17.40 -0.87
C THR A 38 -6.05 17.04 0.34
N GLU A 39 -5.37 18.01 0.94
CA GLU A 39 -4.59 17.78 2.17
C GLU A 39 -5.44 17.18 3.30
N SER A 40 -6.70 17.61 3.41
CA SER A 40 -7.65 17.04 4.38
C SER A 40 -7.97 15.58 4.12
N LEU A 41 -8.11 15.18 2.84
CA LEU A 41 -8.35 13.80 2.46
C LEU A 41 -7.11 12.93 2.73
N LYS A 42 -5.91 13.44 2.42
CA LYS A 42 -4.64 12.76 2.75
C LYS A 42 -4.52 12.50 4.25
N ALA A 43 -4.79 13.50 5.08
CA ALA A 43 -4.78 13.37 6.54
C ALA A 43 -5.78 12.30 7.02
N GLN A 44 -7.02 12.35 6.53
CA GLN A 44 -8.05 11.36 6.86
C GLN A 44 -7.65 9.94 6.44
N CYS A 45 -7.00 9.77 5.29
CA CYS A 45 -6.46 8.49 4.86
C CYS A 45 -5.38 7.95 5.80
N LEU A 46 -4.47 8.81 6.28
CA LEU A 46 -3.44 8.42 7.24
C LEU A 46 -4.04 8.03 8.60
N GLU A 47 -5.07 8.72 9.07
CA GLU A 47 -5.79 8.35 10.30
C GLU A 47 -6.44 6.97 10.19
N GLY A 48 -7.02 6.63 9.04
CA GLY A 48 -7.64 5.32 8.80
C GLY A 48 -6.64 4.18 8.60
N LEU A 49 -5.38 4.49 8.31
CA LEU A 49 -4.35 3.53 7.92
C LEU A 49 -4.10 2.47 9.01
N GLY A 50 -4.11 2.88 10.28
CA GLY A 50 -3.85 1.96 11.39
C GLY A 50 -4.88 0.85 11.52
N GLY A 51 -6.16 1.17 11.35
CA GLY A 51 -7.23 0.18 11.38
C GLY A 51 -7.13 -0.80 10.21
N LEU A 52 -6.87 -0.30 9.01
CA LEU A 52 -6.77 -1.11 7.79
C LEU A 52 -5.56 -2.05 7.84
N VAL A 53 -4.37 -1.52 8.16
CA VAL A 53 -3.15 -2.34 8.23
C VAL A 53 -3.22 -3.34 9.37
N GLY A 54 -3.81 -2.96 10.51
CA GLY A 54 -4.05 -3.88 11.62
C GLY A 54 -4.91 -5.08 11.20
N GLN A 55 -6.08 -4.82 10.60
CA GLN A 55 -6.97 -5.87 10.11
C GLN A 55 -6.32 -6.79 9.07
N LEU A 56 -5.52 -6.23 8.17
CA LEU A 56 -4.76 -7.02 7.20
C LEU A 56 -3.76 -7.96 7.89
N LEU A 57 -2.99 -7.44 8.84
CA LEU A 57 -2.01 -8.22 9.56
C LEU A 57 -2.66 -9.31 10.43
N ASP A 58 -3.78 -9.01 11.07
CA ASP A 58 -4.58 -9.99 11.81
C ASP A 58 -5.06 -11.11 10.87
N ALA A 59 -5.62 -10.77 9.71
CA ALA A 59 -6.10 -11.75 8.74
C ALA A 59 -4.97 -12.67 8.21
N ILE A 60 -3.78 -12.10 7.95
CA ILE A 60 -2.60 -12.88 7.55
C ILE A 60 -2.23 -13.88 8.66
N HIS A 61 -2.22 -13.44 9.91
CA HIS A 61 -1.89 -14.30 11.03
C HIS A 61 -2.93 -15.39 11.27
N GLU A 62 -4.22 -15.06 11.26
CA GLU A 62 -5.29 -16.04 11.42
C GLU A 62 -5.23 -17.13 10.36
N THR A 63 -4.87 -16.75 9.12
CA THR A 63 -4.82 -17.68 7.99
C THR A 63 -3.55 -18.52 7.95
N THR A 64 -2.40 -17.94 8.32
CA THR A 64 -1.08 -18.54 8.05
C THR A 64 -0.23 -18.79 9.29
N GLY A 65 -0.63 -18.24 10.44
CA GLY A 65 0.18 -18.16 11.65
C GLY A 65 1.33 -17.16 11.59
N TRP A 66 1.53 -16.43 10.47
CA TRP A 66 2.65 -15.51 10.34
C TRP A 66 2.49 -14.28 11.22
N HIS A 67 3.61 -13.78 11.73
CA HIS A 67 3.70 -12.49 12.40
C HIS A 67 4.39 -11.50 11.48
N GLY A 68 3.90 -10.26 11.46
CA GLY A 68 4.29 -9.28 10.46
C GLY A 68 4.55 -7.92 11.06
N SER A 69 5.45 -7.16 10.42
CA SER A 69 5.65 -5.75 10.69
C SER A 69 5.65 -4.98 9.38
N VAL A 70 4.94 -3.86 9.35
CA VAL A 70 4.80 -3.00 8.18
C VAL A 70 5.31 -1.61 8.53
N TYR A 71 6.18 -1.07 7.69
CA TYR A 71 6.69 0.29 7.78
C TYR A 71 6.20 1.07 6.57
N LEU A 72 5.53 2.18 6.82
CA LEU A 72 5.03 3.10 5.81
C LEU A 72 5.54 4.48 6.18
N GLY A 73 5.91 5.29 5.19
CA GLY A 73 6.34 6.64 5.50
C GLY A 73 6.37 7.54 4.29
N GLY A 74 6.38 8.83 4.56
CA GLY A 74 6.34 9.89 3.58
C GLY A 74 6.00 11.23 4.22
N PRO A 75 5.84 12.27 3.41
CA PRO A 75 5.43 13.60 3.86
C PRO A 75 4.05 13.57 4.51
N ASP A 76 3.95 14.07 5.73
CA ASP A 76 2.71 14.03 6.51
C ASP A 76 2.04 15.43 6.51
N PRO A 77 0.82 15.54 5.95
CA PRO A 77 0.10 16.81 5.83
C PRO A 77 -0.25 17.42 7.20
N CYS A 78 -0.31 16.62 8.27
CA CYS A 78 -0.60 17.10 9.62
C CYS A 78 0.60 17.79 10.28
N VAL A 79 1.80 17.59 9.75
CA VAL A 79 3.06 18.18 10.25
C VAL A 79 3.78 18.95 9.14
N ASN A 80 3.05 19.77 8.40
CA ASN A 80 3.58 20.66 7.35
C ASN A 80 4.42 19.93 6.28
N GLY A 81 4.10 18.67 5.97
CA GLY A 81 4.83 17.88 4.98
C GLY A 81 6.16 17.31 5.47
N GLU A 82 6.46 17.36 6.78
CA GLU A 82 7.62 16.67 7.32
C GLU A 82 7.50 15.15 7.09
N VAL A 83 8.65 14.50 6.84
CA VAL A 83 8.69 13.05 6.66
C VAL A 83 8.37 12.37 7.99
N HIS A 84 7.33 11.55 7.97
CA HIS A 84 6.88 10.75 9.10
C HIS A 84 6.85 9.26 8.73
N VAL A 85 7.05 8.38 9.72
CA VAL A 85 7.06 6.93 9.55
C VAL A 85 6.07 6.30 10.52
N PHE A 86 5.12 5.56 9.96
CA PHE A 86 4.22 4.67 10.68
C PHE A 86 4.81 3.26 10.71
N SER A 87 4.72 2.63 11.89
CA SER A 87 5.13 1.24 12.08
C SER A 87 3.98 0.44 12.71
N PHE A 88 3.51 -0.58 12.01
CA PHE A 88 2.45 -1.47 12.46
C PHE A 88 3.05 -2.85 12.73
N HIS A 89 2.68 -3.45 13.85
CA HIS A 89 3.22 -4.72 14.29
C HIS A 89 2.08 -5.64 14.71
N HIS A 90 2.10 -6.86 14.21
CA HIS A 90 1.20 -7.91 14.64
C HIS A 90 1.98 -9.16 15.06
N GLY A 91 1.46 -9.83 16.07
CA GLY A 91 2.11 -10.97 16.70
C GLY A 91 2.91 -10.62 17.95
N LYS A 92 3.06 -11.64 18.79
CA LYS A 92 3.86 -11.60 20.02
C LYS A 92 4.73 -12.85 20.06
N GLY A 93 5.99 -12.69 20.43
CA GLY A 93 6.88 -13.83 20.70
C GLY A 93 6.47 -14.58 21.97
N PHE A 94 7.19 -15.66 22.29
CA PHE A 94 6.96 -16.43 23.53
C PHE A 94 7.05 -15.60 24.81
N SER A 95 7.81 -14.50 24.78
CA SER A 95 7.94 -13.53 25.87
C SER A 95 6.76 -12.56 25.99
N GLY A 96 5.79 -12.59 25.07
CA GLY A 96 4.65 -11.69 25.02
C GLY A 96 4.92 -10.35 24.35
N PHE A 97 6.16 -10.09 23.91
CA PHE A 97 6.56 -8.86 23.24
C PHE A 97 6.42 -8.95 21.71
N ASN A 98 6.03 -7.86 21.06
CA ASN A 98 6.03 -7.75 19.59
C ASN A 98 7.44 -7.47 19.04
N PHE A 99 7.58 -7.45 17.71
CA PHE A 99 8.88 -7.24 17.06
C PHE A 99 9.58 -5.93 17.47
N ARG A 100 8.82 -4.83 17.60
CA ARG A 100 9.35 -3.53 18.03
C ARG A 100 9.89 -3.58 19.46
N GLU A 101 9.17 -4.24 20.36
CA GLU A 101 9.54 -4.37 21.78
C GLU A 101 10.74 -5.31 21.98
N MET A 102 10.88 -6.33 21.12
CA MET A 102 11.98 -7.30 21.18
C MET A 102 13.31 -6.76 20.63
N LEU A 103 13.29 -5.67 19.87
CA LEU A 103 14.50 -5.07 19.29
C LEU A 103 14.94 -3.85 20.11
N PRO A 104 16.02 -3.96 20.92
CA PRO A 104 16.58 -2.81 21.60
C PRO A 104 16.92 -1.71 20.60
N ASN A 105 16.60 -0.46 20.91
CA ASN A 105 16.80 0.67 20.00
C ASN A 105 16.18 0.44 18.60
N HIS A 106 14.98 -0.15 18.54
CA HIS A 106 14.22 -0.33 17.31
C HIS A 106 14.17 0.93 16.41
N HIS A 107 14.03 2.11 17.03
CA HIS A 107 14.01 3.38 16.31
C HIS A 107 15.31 3.62 15.52
N GLY A 108 16.47 3.57 16.17
CA GLY A 108 17.75 3.81 15.51
C GLY A 108 18.14 2.71 14.50
N HIS A 109 17.68 1.47 14.72
CA HIS A 109 18.03 0.37 13.81
C HIS A 109 17.13 0.24 12.59
N ILE A 110 15.86 0.65 12.69
CA ILE A 110 14.88 0.45 11.61
C ILE A 110 14.28 1.78 11.15
N VAL A 111 13.73 2.56 12.06
CA VAL A 111 12.98 3.78 11.72
C VAL A 111 13.89 4.85 11.15
N GLU A 112 15.06 5.08 11.73
CA GLU A 112 16.01 6.10 11.27
C GLU A 112 16.57 5.80 9.86
N PRO A 113 17.10 4.60 9.56
CA PRO A 113 17.54 4.27 8.21
C PRO A 113 16.42 4.39 7.17
N PHE A 114 15.21 3.96 7.52
CA PHE A 114 14.06 4.10 6.62
C PHE A 114 13.65 5.57 6.43
N THR A 115 13.67 6.38 7.49
CA THR A 115 13.45 7.83 7.41
C THR A 115 14.52 8.52 6.56
N ALA A 116 15.78 8.12 6.67
CA ALA A 116 16.87 8.65 5.85
C ALA A 116 16.67 8.30 4.36
N PHE A 117 16.26 7.07 4.07
CA PHE A 117 15.84 6.66 2.72
C PHE A 117 14.71 7.56 2.19
N LEU A 118 13.64 7.76 2.97
CA LEU A 118 12.51 8.62 2.58
C LEU A 118 12.92 10.08 2.36
N LYS A 119 13.77 10.65 3.21
CA LYS A 119 14.31 12.01 3.00
C LYS A 119 15.15 12.13 1.72
N GLY A 120 15.81 11.04 1.31
CA GLY A 120 16.50 10.98 0.02
C GLY A 120 15.54 10.89 -1.17
N THR A 121 14.37 10.28 -1.02
CA THR A 121 13.36 10.16 -2.08
C THR A 121 12.47 11.40 -2.20
N PHE A 122 12.22 12.09 -1.09
CA PHE A 122 11.45 13.34 -1.02
C PHE A 122 12.41 14.50 -0.80
N THR A 123 13.13 14.91 -1.85
CA THR A 123 13.99 16.10 -1.78
C THR A 123 13.15 17.33 -1.46
N ILE A 124 13.65 18.17 -0.54
CA ILE A 124 13.00 19.38 0.01
C ILE A 124 12.58 20.41 -1.06
N ASP A 125 13.08 20.31 -2.30
CA ASP A 125 12.75 21.24 -3.39
C ASP A 125 11.47 20.92 -4.18
N ALA A 126 10.72 19.88 -3.82
CA ALA A 126 9.40 19.65 -4.40
C ALA A 126 8.36 20.57 -3.72
N SER A 127 8.35 21.83 -4.14
CA SER A 127 7.09 22.56 -4.31
C SER A 127 6.04 21.59 -4.84
N TYR A 128 5.04 21.27 -4.03
CA TYR A 128 3.88 20.43 -4.37
C TYR A 128 2.97 21.05 -5.45
N HIS A 129 3.50 21.95 -6.28
CA HIS A 129 2.83 22.40 -7.48
C HIS A 129 3.21 21.50 -8.66
N SER A 130 2.23 20.70 -9.08
CA SER A 130 2.16 20.15 -10.43
C SER A 130 3.12 19.00 -10.75
N MET A 131 2.87 17.82 -10.15
CA MET A 131 3.10 16.59 -10.91
C MET A 131 1.97 16.43 -11.93
N ASP A 132 2.05 17.24 -12.98
CA ASP A 132 1.41 16.95 -14.25
C ASP A 132 2.27 15.83 -14.89
N SER A 133 1.85 14.58 -14.75
CA SER A 133 2.64 13.45 -15.24
C SER A 133 1.77 12.41 -15.94
N SER A 134 1.55 12.71 -17.22
CA SER A 134 1.50 11.71 -18.28
C SER A 134 2.72 10.78 -18.17
N MET A 135 2.58 9.65 -17.48
CA MET A 135 3.53 8.54 -17.61
C MET A 135 3.12 7.68 -18.81
N THR A 136 3.78 7.95 -19.95
CA THR A 136 3.83 7.00 -21.06
C THR A 136 4.83 5.91 -20.68
N LEU A 137 4.36 4.68 -20.46
CA LEU A 137 5.21 3.54 -20.13
C LEU A 137 6.21 3.27 -21.27
N PRO A 138 7.51 3.06 -20.99
CA PRO A 138 8.45 2.60 -21.99
C PRO A 138 8.16 1.12 -22.31
N VAL A 139 7.87 0.84 -23.57
CA VAL A 139 7.80 -0.53 -24.12
C VAL A 139 9.17 -1.17 -23.93
N GLY A 140 9.22 -2.26 -23.16
CA GLY A 140 10.44 -2.92 -22.73
C GLY A 140 11.27 -3.51 -23.89
N GLU A 141 12.59 -3.39 -23.76
CA GLU A 141 13.55 -4.18 -24.53
C GLU A 141 13.66 -5.62 -23.96
N PRO A 142 13.94 -6.62 -24.81
CA PRO A 142 14.01 -8.02 -24.39
C PRO A 142 15.28 -8.32 -23.60
N LEU A 143 15.08 -9.03 -22.48
CA LEU A 143 16.09 -9.51 -21.55
C LEU A 143 17.09 -10.46 -22.26
N VAL A 144 18.38 -10.16 -22.17
CA VAL A 144 19.47 -11.05 -22.59
C VAL A 144 19.66 -12.12 -21.51
N ASN A 145 19.60 -13.40 -21.91
CA ASN A 145 19.83 -14.57 -21.06
C ASN A 145 21.24 -14.55 -20.42
N GLU A 146 21.32 -14.34 -19.11
CA GLU A 146 22.50 -14.72 -18.32
C GLU A 146 22.41 -16.20 -17.90
N THR A 147 23.43 -16.95 -18.30
CA THR A 147 23.59 -18.37 -18.00
C THR A 147 24.19 -18.53 -16.60
N LEU A 148 23.46 -19.17 -15.68
CA LEU A 148 23.98 -19.55 -14.35
C LEU A 148 25.12 -20.58 -14.46
N PRO A 149 26.27 -20.40 -13.79
CA PRO A 149 27.23 -21.47 -13.59
C PRO A 149 26.82 -22.40 -12.43
N ALA A 150 27.13 -23.68 -12.63
CA ALA A 150 26.74 -24.81 -11.80
C ALA A 150 27.34 -24.80 -10.38
N SER A 151 26.52 -25.30 -9.47
CA SER A 151 26.70 -25.67 -8.06
C SER A 151 28.12 -26.07 -7.62
N ALA A 152 28.59 -25.45 -6.54
CA ALA A 152 29.71 -25.95 -5.74
C ALA A 152 29.22 -26.97 -4.67
N PRO A 153 30.04 -27.96 -4.27
CA PRO A 153 29.62 -29.02 -3.36
C PRO A 153 29.60 -28.56 -1.89
N ILE A 154 28.54 -28.96 -1.18
CA ILE A 154 28.33 -28.74 0.26
C ILE A 154 29.27 -29.65 1.04
N SER A 155 30.22 -29.06 1.77
CA SER A 155 31.06 -29.76 2.74
C SER A 155 30.22 -30.26 3.92
N GLN A 156 30.42 -31.52 4.28
CA GLN A 156 29.69 -32.26 5.31
C GLN A 156 29.90 -31.66 6.71
N LEU A 157 28.80 -31.42 7.42
CA LEU A 157 28.78 -30.98 8.81
C LEU A 157 28.86 -32.21 9.74
N SER A 158 29.96 -32.31 10.48
CA SER A 158 30.20 -33.34 11.51
C SER A 158 29.26 -33.12 12.70
N THR A 159 28.52 -34.15 13.10
CA THR A 159 27.79 -34.18 14.37
C THR A 159 28.73 -34.51 15.54
N PRO A 160 28.53 -33.93 16.74
CA PRO A 160 29.27 -34.33 17.94
C PRO A 160 28.63 -35.55 18.63
N PRO A 161 29.39 -36.27 19.49
CA PRO A 161 28.88 -37.44 20.20
C PRO A 161 27.98 -37.03 21.38
N ILE A 162 26.92 -37.81 21.57
CA ILE A 162 26.06 -37.75 22.76
C ILE A 162 26.82 -38.45 23.91
N LEU A 163 26.90 -37.77 25.05
CA LEU A 163 27.32 -38.30 26.35
C LEU A 163 26.11 -38.36 27.27
#